data_AF-A0A4Y8SDB1-F1
#
_entry.id   AF-A0A4Y8SDB1-F1
#
_cell.length_a   1.000
_cell.length_b   1.000
_cell.length_c   1.000
_cell.angle_alpha   90.00
_cell.angle_beta   90.00
_cell.angle_gamma   90.00
#
_symmetry.space_group_name_H-M   'P 1'
#
loop_
_entity.id
_entity.type
_entity.pdbx_description
1 polymer ?
#
loop_
_entity_poly.entity_id
_entity_poly.type
_entity_poly.pdbx_seq_one_letter_code
_entity_poly.pdbx_strand_id
1 'polypeptide(L)'
;MDIVYISNQIKFDILTICGQPAAHAYNLQTDMPLHAIGFNDNGELCRQLENKLQLVADEYNTGKRIANGSVSKELTVWQCIQLVIV
;
A
#
# COMPACT_ATOMS: atom_id res chain seq x y z
N MET A 1 10.66 4.88 -15.26
CA MET A 1 9.49 4.63 -14.41
C MET A 1 9.73 5.36 -13.10
N ASP A 2 8.83 6.23 -12.69
CA ASP A 2 9.10 7.17 -11.60
C ASP A 2 8.67 6.56 -10.26
N ILE A 3 9.60 5.88 -9.59
CA ILE A 3 9.40 5.15 -8.32
C ILE A 3 8.74 6.04 -7.26
N VAL A 4 9.03 7.35 -7.30
CA VAL A 4 8.45 8.35 -6.40
C VAL A 4 6.93 8.44 -6.58
N TYR A 5 6.44 8.40 -7.82
CA TYR A 5 5.00 8.45 -8.10
C TYR A 5 4.28 7.19 -7.63
N ILE A 6 4.83 6.01 -7.91
CA ILE A 6 4.27 4.73 -7.44
C ILE A 6 4.24 4.71 -5.90
N SER A 7 5.33 5.11 -5.25
CA SER A 7 5.40 5.21 -3.79
C SER A 7 4.32 6.14 -3.23
N ASN A 8 4.15 7.33 -3.82
CA ASN A 8 3.14 8.28 -3.35
C ASN A 8 1.70 7.79 -3.55
N GLN A 9 1.42 7.11 -4.67
CA GLN A 9 0.11 6.50 -4.93
C GLN A 9 -0.20 5.40 -3.92
N ILE A 10 0.77 4.52 -3.63
CA ILE A 10 0.61 3.46 -2.62
C ILE A 10 0.36 4.07 -1.23
N LYS A 11 1.12 5.09 -0.83
CA LYS A 11 0.90 5.81 0.44
C LYS A 11 -0.51 6.41 0.51
N PHE A 12 -1.00 6.97 -0.60
CA PHE A 12 -2.36 7.53 -0.69
C PHE A 12 -3.43 6.45 -0.54
N ASP A 13 -3.29 5.32 -1.23
CA ASP A 13 -4.23 4.20 -1.15
C ASP A 13 -4.28 3.61 0.27
N ILE A 14 -3.11 3.45 0.93
CA ILE A 14 -3.03 2.97 2.32
C ILE A 14 -3.82 3.89 3.25
N LEU A 15 -3.61 5.20 3.18
CA LEU A 15 -4.34 6.16 4.04
C LEU A 15 -5.84 6.15 3.75
N THR A 16 -6.22 6.08 2.47
CA THR A 16 -7.62 6.04 2.04
C THR A 16 -8.34 4.81 2.60
N ILE A 17 -7.71 3.63 2.51
CA ILE A 17 -8.27 2.37 3.03
C ILE A 17 -8.37 2.39 4.56
N CYS A 18 -7.40 3.00 5.23
CA CYS A 18 -7.44 3.17 6.69
C CYS A 18 -8.41 4.27 7.16
N GLY A 19 -9.11 4.95 6.25
CA GLY A 19 -9.99 6.07 6.58
C GLY A 19 -9.23 7.30 7.14
N GLN A 20 -7.92 7.39 6.90
CA GLN A 20 -7.07 8.49 7.32
C GLN A 20 -7.06 9.62 6.27
N PRO A 21 -6.78 10.87 6.67
CA PRO A 21 -6.64 11.97 5.73
C PRO A 21 -5.47 11.74 4.75
N ALA A 22 -5.78 11.51 3.47
CA ALA A 22 -4.78 11.24 2.44
C ALA A 22 -4.16 12.51 1.80
N ALA A 23 -4.50 13.71 2.29
CA ALA A 23 -4.06 14.99 1.75
C ALA A 23 -2.53 15.19 1.77
N HIS A 24 -1.84 14.52 2.70
CA HIS A 24 -0.38 14.59 2.84
C HIS A 24 0.26 13.19 2.80
N ALA A 25 -0.19 12.32 1.90
CA ALA A 25 0.31 10.96 1.76
C ALA A 25 1.84 10.86 1.62
N TYR A 26 2.48 11.85 1.00
CA TYR A 26 3.95 11.91 0.87
C TYR A 26 4.69 11.98 2.22
N ASN A 27 4.05 12.52 3.27
CA ASN A 27 4.59 12.57 4.64
C ASN A 27 4.47 11.25 5.39
N LEU A 28 3.74 10.26 4.85
CA LEU A 28 3.62 8.96 5.48
C LEU A 28 5.00 8.30 5.54
N GLN A 29 5.44 8.02 6.77
CA GLN A 29 6.71 7.36 7.02
C GLN A 29 6.67 5.93 6.50
N THR A 30 7.73 5.52 5.81
CA THR A 30 7.77 4.22 5.13
C THR A 30 8.05 3.05 6.09
N ASP A 31 8.70 3.31 7.22
CA ASP A 31 8.94 2.37 8.31
C ASP A 31 7.73 2.17 9.23
N MET A 32 6.68 2.99 9.07
CA MET A 32 5.47 2.89 9.86
C MET A 32 4.72 1.58 9.52
N PRO A 33 4.39 0.76 10.53
CA PRO A 33 3.59 -0.44 10.32
C PRO A 33 2.13 -0.07 10.05
N LEU A 34 1.44 -0.87 9.23
CA LEU A 34 0.06 -0.62 8.84
C LEU A 34 -0.88 -0.54 10.06
N HIS A 35 -0.70 -1.38 11.08
CA HIS A 35 -1.54 -1.33 12.28
C HIS A 35 -1.46 0.02 13.02
N ALA A 36 -0.33 0.75 12.93
CA ALA A 36 -0.17 2.05 13.58
C ALA A 36 -0.98 3.18 12.90
N ILE A 37 -1.42 2.97 11.66
CA ILE A 37 -2.27 3.89 10.88
C ILE A 37 -3.75 3.49 10.90
N GLY A 38 -4.14 2.57 11.80
CA GLY A 38 -5.52 2.13 11.94
C GLY A 38 -5.90 0.99 11.00
N PHE A 39 -4.91 0.34 10.38
CA PHE A 39 -5.11 -0.91 9.64
C PHE A 39 -5.33 -2.06 10.63
N ASN A 40 -6.56 -2.16 11.12
CA ASN A 40 -6.97 -3.27 11.96
C ASN A 40 -7.07 -4.53 11.11
N ASP A 41 -6.88 -5.71 11.73
CA ASP A 41 -6.83 -7.04 11.09
C ASP A 41 -8.17 -7.51 10.50
N ASN A 42 -8.91 -6.59 9.90
CA ASN A 42 -10.06 -6.88 9.08
C ASN A 42 -9.50 -7.43 7.77
N GLY A 43 -9.62 -8.74 7.56
CA GLY A 43 -9.20 -9.39 6.32
C GLY A 43 -9.69 -8.68 5.06
N GLU A 44 -10.81 -7.94 5.15
CA GLU A 44 -11.32 -7.03 4.14
C GLU A 44 -10.35 -5.89 3.78
N LEU A 45 -9.76 -5.17 4.75
CA LEU A 45 -8.79 -4.11 4.47
C LEU A 45 -7.53 -4.66 3.78
N CYS A 46 -7.08 -5.84 4.19
CA CYS A 46 -6.02 -6.59 3.50
C CYS A 46 -6.39 -6.85 2.05
N ARG A 47 -7.60 -7.36 1.78
CA ARG A 47 -8.07 -7.63 0.41
C ARG A 47 -8.16 -6.35 -0.41
N GLN A 48 -8.69 -5.27 0.17
CA GLN A 48 -8.81 -3.98 -0.52
C GLN A 48 -7.43 -3.41 -0.88
N LEU A 49 -6.47 -3.48 0.04
CA LEU A 49 -5.10 -3.00 -0.22
C LEU A 49 -4.40 -3.87 -1.26
N GLU A 50 -4.51 -5.19 -1.19
CA GLU A 50 -3.96 -6.09 -2.22
C GLU A 50 -4.51 -5.78 -3.62
N ASN A 51 -5.83 -5.59 -3.74
CA ASN A 51 -6.46 -5.23 -5.01
C ASN A 51 -5.95 -3.88 -5.52
N LYS A 52 -5.77 -2.89 -4.65
CA LYS A 52 -5.21 -1.58 -5.02
C LYS A 52 -3.76 -1.70 -5.46
N LEU A 53 -2.92 -2.42 -4.72
CA LEU A 53 -1.54 -2.66 -5.09
C LEU A 53 -1.43 -3.39 -6.45
N GLN A 54 -2.31 -4.36 -6.72
CA GLN A 54 -2.39 -5.04 -8.02
C GLN A 54 -2.75 -4.06 -9.15
N LEU A 55 -3.75 -3.20 -8.94
CA LEU A 55 -4.11 -2.17 -9.92
C LEU A 55 -2.95 -1.22 -10.21
N VAL A 56 -2.21 -0.77 -9.19
CA VAL A 56 -1.01 0.05 -9.38
C VAL A 56 0.08 -0.74 -10.12
N ALA A 57 0.29 -2.00 -9.75
CA ALA A 57 1.27 -2.84 -10.43
C ALA A 57 0.99 -3.00 -11.93
N ASP A 58 -0.28 -3.15 -12.29
CA ASP A 58 -0.77 -3.27 -13.67
C ASP A 58 -0.73 -1.91 -14.41
N GLU A 59 -1.20 -0.83 -13.79
CA GLU A 59 -1.22 0.53 -14.34
C GLU A 59 0.19 0.97 -14.75
N TYR A 60 1.17 0.69 -13.89
CA TYR A 60 2.55 1.06 -14.13
C TYR A 60 3.30 0.00 -14.95
N ASN A 61 2.76 -1.18 -15.23
CA ASN A 61 3.46 -2.30 -15.90
C ASN A 61 4.73 -2.75 -15.16
N THR A 62 4.63 -2.88 -13.83
CA THR A 62 5.73 -3.33 -12.97
C THR A 62 6.05 -4.83 -13.13
N GLY A 63 5.12 -5.60 -13.70
CA GLY A 63 5.22 -7.06 -13.83
C GLY A 63 5.00 -7.81 -12.51
N LYS A 64 4.59 -7.13 -11.45
CA LYS A 64 4.32 -7.73 -10.14
C LYS A 64 2.91 -8.30 -10.05
N ARG A 65 2.80 -9.40 -9.31
CA ARG A 65 1.53 -10.03 -8.95
C ARG A 65 1.39 -10.06 -7.45
N ILE A 66 0.40 -9.33 -6.96
CA ILE A 66 0.06 -9.23 -5.54
C ILE A 66 -1.06 -10.25 -5.30
N ALA A 67 -0.68 -11.38 -4.72
CA ALA A 67 -1.61 -12.45 -4.43
C ALA A 67 -2.40 -12.16 -3.14
N ASN A 68 -3.54 -12.80 -3.02
CA ASN A 68 -4.28 -12.84 -1.78
C ASN A 68 -3.43 -13.42 -0.65
N GLY A 69 -3.20 -12.61 0.40
CA GLY A 69 -2.40 -12.96 1.58
C GLY A 69 -1.04 -12.28 1.60
N SER A 70 -0.71 -11.52 0.55
CA SER A 70 0.56 -10.77 0.47
C SER A 70 0.61 -9.58 1.42
N VAL A 71 -0.54 -9.09 1.89
CA VAL A 71 -0.64 -7.96 2.82
C VAL A 71 -1.13 -8.43 4.19
N SER A 72 -0.45 -7.96 5.24
CA SER A 72 -0.85 -8.13 6.64
C SER A 72 -0.59 -6.84 7.43
N LYS A 73 -1.27 -6.68 8.57
CA LYS A 73 -1.16 -5.50 9.45
C LYS A 73 0.26 -5.26 10.02
N GLU A 74 1.08 -6.31 10.03
CA GLU A 74 2.47 -6.28 10.51
C GLU A 74 3.42 -5.70 9.46
N LEU A 75 2.97 -5.59 8.20
CA LEU A 75 3.78 -4.97 7.17
C LEU A 75 3.94 -3.48 7.42
N THR A 76 5.06 -2.95 6.95
CA THR A 76 5.29 -1.52 6.85
C THR A 76 4.86 -0.98 5.50
N VAL A 77 4.62 0.33 5.44
CA VAL A 77 4.33 1.05 4.20
C VAL A 77 5.41 0.78 3.13
N TRP A 78 6.68 0.69 3.55
CA TRP A 78 7.80 0.32 2.68
C TRP A 78 7.63 -1.07 2.07
N GLN A 79 7.26 -2.06 2.87
CA GLN A 79 7.06 -3.42 2.37
C GLN A 79 5.91 -3.49 1.37
N CYS A 80 4.83 -2.73 1.59
CA CYS A 80 3.75 -2.61 0.59
C CYS A 80 4.24 -2.00 -0.73
N ILE A 81 5.12 -1.00 -0.66
CA ILE A 81 5.74 -0.41 -1.86
C ILE A 81 6.61 -1.46 -2.57
N GLN A 82 7.43 -2.20 -1.83
CA GLN A 82 8.30 -3.24 -2.39
C GLN A 82 7.51 -4.33 -3.14
N LEU A 83 6.31 -4.70 -2.69
CA LEU A 83 5.46 -5.66 -3.41
C LEU A 83 5.14 -5.23 -4.85
N VAL A 84 5.15 -3.93 -5.13
CA VAL A 84 4.79 -3.36 -6.43
C VAL A 84 6.01 -3.01 -7.27
N ILE A 85 7.15 -2.66 -6.67
CA ILE A 85 8.32 -2.17 -7.44
C ILE A 85 9.55 -3.08 -7.41
N VAL A 86 9.69 -4.00 -6.44
CA VAL A 86 10.90 -4.84 -6.22
C VAL A 86 10.60 -6.29 -6.44
#